data_AF-A0A183U9G1-F1
#
_entry.id   AF-A0A183U9G1-F1
#
_cell.length_a   1.000
_cell.length_b   1.000
_cell.length_c   1.000
_cell.angle_alpha   90.00
_cell.angle_beta   90.00
_cell.angle_gamma   90.00
#
_symmetry.space_group_name_H-M   'P 1'
#
loop_
_entity.id
_entity.type
_entity.pdbx_description
1 polymer ?
#
loop_
_entity_poly.entity_id
_entity_poly.type
_entity_poly.pdbx_seq_one_letter_code
_entity_poly.pdbx_strand_id
1 'polypeptide(L)'
;MITKNIKLYEGLVRVTKPIRDQTEVIQGDGYTTISNAYPAMLAIKTQLDSLEAHEESAVAHLARCVNKEFKRRVAKVIDPHSPDFDLDYVVATVLDPNIACLVDDGLKEVAESALLSMVRLVSSFSFTWSILFLRFRHIAVLIRDSWVFL
;
A
#
# COMPACT_ATOMS: atom_id res chain seq x y z
N MET A 1 -29.77 -29.42 -20.94
CA MET A 1 -28.34 -29.51 -20.58
C MET A 1 -27.58 -28.19 -20.78
N ILE A 2 -28.01 -27.29 -21.68
CA ILE A 2 -27.34 -26.01 -22.00
C ILE A 2 -27.44 -24.97 -20.87
N THR A 3 -28.55 -24.92 -20.15
CA THR A 3 -28.82 -23.93 -19.08
C THR A 3 -27.93 -24.05 -17.84
N LYS A 4 -27.41 -25.25 -17.53
CA LYS A 4 -26.47 -25.45 -16.41
C LYS A 4 -25.09 -24.82 -16.68
N ASN A 5 -24.62 -24.86 -17.94
CA ASN A 5 -23.36 -24.24 -18.31
C ASN A 5 -23.46 -22.71 -18.31
N ILE A 6 -24.58 -22.14 -18.76
CA ILE A 6 -24.79 -20.69 -18.82
C ILE A 6 -24.65 -20.05 -17.43
N LYS A 7 -25.32 -20.60 -16.41
CA LYS A 7 -25.22 -20.08 -15.03
C LYS A 7 -23.79 -20.16 -14.45
N LEU A 8 -23.05 -21.20 -14.82
CA LEU A 8 -21.66 -21.39 -14.40
C LEU A 8 -20.73 -20.36 -15.06
N TYR A 9 -20.92 -20.10 -16.36
CA TYR A 9 -20.21 -19.04 -17.08
C TYR A 9 -20.56 -17.64 -16.57
N GLU A 10 -21.84 -17.36 -16.31
CA GLU A 10 -22.26 -16.09 -15.69
C GLU A 10 -21.62 -15.90 -14.32
N GLY A 11 -21.57 -16.96 -13.50
CA GLY A 11 -20.87 -16.96 -12.22
C GLY A 11 -19.37 -16.66 -12.35
N LEU A 12 -18.69 -17.27 -13.31
CA LEU A 12 -17.27 -17.05 -13.58
C LEU A 12 -17.00 -15.60 -14.02
N VAL A 13 -17.86 -15.05 -14.88
CA VAL A 13 -17.78 -13.63 -15.29
C VAL A 13 -17.99 -12.71 -14.10
N ARG A 14 -18.93 -13.02 -13.20
CA ARG A 14 -19.17 -12.23 -11.97
C ARG A 14 -17.98 -12.25 -11.02
N VAL A 15 -17.30 -13.38 -10.86
CA VAL A 15 -16.12 -13.51 -9.97
C VAL A 15 -14.88 -12.84 -10.56
N THR A 16 -14.72 -12.87 -11.89
CA THR A 16 -13.55 -12.29 -12.57
C THR A 16 -13.69 -10.80 -12.88
N LYS A 17 -14.93 -10.29 -12.97
CA LYS A 17 -15.20 -8.86 -13.23
C LYS A 17 -14.54 -7.90 -12.22
N PRO A 18 -14.64 -8.10 -10.89
CA PRO A 18 -13.92 -7.28 -9.91
C PRO A 18 -12.43 -7.14 -10.20
N ILE A 19 -11.79 -8.24 -10.58
CA ILE A 19 -10.35 -8.29 -10.86
C ILE A 19 -10.04 -7.48 -12.11
N ARG A 20 -10.82 -7.65 -13.19
CA ARG A 20 -10.63 -6.90 -14.43
C ARG A 20 -10.82 -5.41 -14.22
N ASP A 21 -11.95 -5.01 -13.63
CA ASP A 21 -12.33 -3.60 -13.46
C ASP A 21 -11.28 -2.86 -12.60
N GLN A 22 -10.68 -3.53 -11.62
CA GLN A 22 -9.61 -2.96 -10.80
C GLN A 22 -8.20 -3.10 -11.40
N THR A 23 -7.99 -4.04 -12.33
CA THR A 23 -6.73 -4.14 -13.09
C THR A 23 -6.56 -2.92 -14.00
N GLU A 24 -7.64 -2.42 -14.59
CA GLU A 24 -7.62 -1.18 -15.39
C GLU A 24 -7.24 0.04 -14.53
N VAL A 25 -7.70 0.10 -13.27
CA VAL A 25 -7.34 1.16 -12.31
C VAL A 25 -5.87 1.08 -11.89
N ILE A 26 -5.33 -0.14 -11.73
CA ILE A 26 -3.93 -0.36 -11.36
C ILE A 26 -3.00 -0.13 -12.58
N GLN A 27 -3.43 -0.45 -13.80
CA GLN A 27 -2.62 -0.43 -15.01
C GLN A 27 -2.85 0.79 -15.92
N GLY A 28 -3.63 1.79 -15.49
CA GLY A 28 -4.12 2.88 -16.33
C GLY A 28 -3.07 3.54 -17.25
N ASP A 29 -3.57 4.14 -18.34
CA ASP A 29 -2.90 4.53 -19.59
C ASP A 29 -1.64 5.43 -19.52
N GLY A 30 -1.11 5.73 -18.33
CA GLY A 30 0.07 6.58 -18.16
C GLY A 30 1.05 6.12 -17.08
N TYR A 31 0.60 5.69 -15.90
CA TYR A 31 1.46 5.27 -14.79
C TYR A 31 0.72 4.34 -13.83
N THR A 32 1.28 3.17 -13.53
CA THR A 32 0.85 2.33 -12.39
C THR A 32 1.21 3.05 -11.10
N THR A 33 0.22 3.62 -10.39
CA THR A 33 0.48 4.30 -9.12
C THR A 33 0.34 3.33 -7.94
N ILE A 34 1.40 3.23 -7.14
CA ILE A 34 1.41 2.44 -5.90
C ILE A 34 0.29 2.87 -4.92
N SER A 35 -0.15 4.13 -5.01
CA SER A 35 -1.28 4.69 -4.24
C SER A 35 -2.62 4.01 -4.54
N ASN A 36 -2.81 3.45 -5.75
CA ASN A 36 -4.05 2.76 -6.12
C ASN A 36 -4.07 1.28 -5.72
N ALA A 37 -2.93 0.69 -5.36
CA ALA A 37 -2.83 -0.74 -5.12
C ALA A 37 -3.64 -1.18 -3.88
N TYR A 38 -3.53 -0.45 -2.77
CA TYR A 38 -4.30 -0.74 -1.56
C TYR A 38 -5.82 -0.65 -1.79
N PRO A 39 -6.39 0.48 -2.25
CA PRO A 39 -7.84 0.60 -2.42
C PRO A 39 -8.39 -0.36 -3.48
N ALA A 40 -7.66 -0.63 -4.57
CA ALA A 40 -8.08 -1.57 -5.59
C ALA A 40 -8.16 -3.01 -5.05
N MET A 41 -7.14 -3.46 -4.32
CA MET A 41 -7.14 -4.80 -3.72
C MET A 41 -8.20 -4.95 -2.63
N LEU A 42 -8.45 -3.88 -1.85
CA LEU A 42 -9.52 -3.84 -0.87
C LEU A 42 -10.91 -3.90 -1.55
N ALA A 43 -11.10 -3.22 -2.67
CA ALA A 43 -12.34 -3.26 -3.44
C ALA A 43 -12.61 -4.66 -4.03
N ILE A 44 -11.60 -5.32 -4.60
CA ILE A 44 -11.72 -6.71 -5.07
C ILE A 44 -12.13 -7.63 -3.91
N LYS A 45 -11.47 -7.52 -2.75
CA LYS A 45 -11.81 -8.32 -1.56
C LYS A 45 -13.27 -8.12 -1.17
N THR A 46 -13.72 -6.87 -1.04
CA THR A 46 -15.11 -6.55 -0.63
C THR A 46 -16.13 -7.11 -1.61
N GLN A 47 -15.87 -7.01 -2.92
CA GLN A 47 -16.76 -7.58 -3.93
C GLN A 47 -16.77 -9.12 -3.88
N LEU A 48 -15.62 -9.77 -3.70
CA LEU A 48 -15.55 -11.22 -3.52
C LEU A 48 -16.23 -11.69 -2.21
N ASP A 49 -16.07 -10.95 -1.11
CA ASP A 49 -16.77 -11.20 0.16
C ASP A 49 -18.30 -11.10 -0.03
N SER A 50 -18.78 -10.12 -0.80
CA SER A 50 -20.22 -9.99 -1.12
C SER A 50 -20.75 -11.13 -2.00
N LEU A 51 -19.94 -11.63 -2.95
CA LEU A 51 -20.30 -12.76 -3.81
C LEU A 51 -20.30 -14.08 -3.04
N GLU A 52 -19.41 -14.25 -2.07
CA GLU A 52 -19.42 -15.38 -1.15
C GLU A 52 -20.68 -15.40 -0.26
N ALA A 53 -21.19 -14.22 0.12
CA ALA A 53 -22.39 -14.08 0.94
C ALA A 53 -23.71 -14.28 0.16
N HIS A 54 -23.70 -14.27 -1.18
CA HIS A 54 -24.90 -14.38 -2.02
C HIS A 54 -25.24 -15.82 -2.48
N GLU A 55 -26.54 -16.13 -2.52
CA GLU A 55 -27.17 -17.47 -2.60
C GLU A 55 -27.19 -18.17 -3.99
N GLU A 56 -26.03 -18.46 -4.60
CA GLU A 56 -25.95 -19.55 -5.59
C GLU A 56 -24.79 -20.49 -5.26
N SER A 57 -25.08 -21.75 -4.91
CA SER A 57 -24.08 -22.65 -4.27
C SER A 57 -22.82 -22.87 -5.10
N ALA A 58 -22.91 -22.84 -6.43
CA ALA A 58 -21.76 -23.01 -7.32
C ALA A 58 -20.92 -21.73 -7.43
N VAL A 59 -21.57 -20.56 -7.54
CA VAL A 59 -20.90 -19.27 -7.66
C VAL A 59 -20.29 -18.85 -6.32
N ALA A 60 -21.01 -19.06 -5.21
CA ALA A 60 -20.52 -18.80 -3.87
C ALA A 60 -19.32 -19.69 -3.52
N HIS A 61 -19.34 -20.98 -3.92
CA HIS A 61 -18.19 -21.87 -3.74
C HIS A 61 -16.98 -21.40 -4.55
N LEU A 62 -17.18 -21.01 -5.81
CA LEU A 62 -16.12 -20.47 -6.65
C LEU A 62 -15.56 -19.16 -6.09
N ALA A 63 -16.43 -18.22 -5.70
CA ALA A 63 -16.07 -16.96 -5.08
C ALA A 63 -15.25 -17.20 -3.82
N ARG A 64 -15.66 -18.13 -2.93
CA ARG A 64 -14.89 -18.53 -1.75
C ARG A 64 -13.48 -19.03 -2.08
N CYS A 65 -13.35 -19.91 -3.08
CA CYS A 65 -12.05 -20.41 -3.51
C CYS A 65 -11.15 -19.30 -4.03
N VAL A 66 -11.67 -18.43 -4.90
CA VAL A 66 -10.94 -17.29 -5.46
C VAL A 66 -10.58 -16.28 -4.37
N ASN A 67 -11.51 -15.96 -3.48
CA ASN A 67 -11.34 -15.04 -2.37
C ASN A 67 -10.27 -15.50 -1.40
N LYS A 68 -10.26 -16.80 -1.06
CA LYS A 68 -9.24 -17.41 -0.20
C LYS A 68 -7.84 -17.25 -0.81
N GLU A 69 -7.69 -17.58 -2.09
CA GLU A 69 -6.40 -17.47 -2.77
C GLU A 69 -5.99 -16.01 -2.99
N PHE A 70 -6.95 -15.13 -3.29
CA PHE A 70 -6.73 -13.69 -3.41
C PHE A 70 -6.19 -13.12 -2.10
N LYS A 71 -6.91 -13.30 -0.98
CA LYS A 71 -6.49 -12.87 0.37
C LYS A 71 -5.09 -13.38 0.70
N ARG A 72 -4.78 -14.64 0.38
CA ARG A 72 -3.43 -15.21 0.59
C ARG A 72 -2.34 -14.47 -0.18
N ARG A 73 -2.60 -14.10 -1.44
CA ARG A 73 -1.61 -13.42 -2.31
C ARG A 73 -1.44 -11.95 -1.99
N VAL A 74 -2.50 -11.28 -1.56
CA VAL A 74 -2.51 -9.84 -1.33
C VAL A 74 -2.42 -9.48 0.16
N ALA A 75 -2.24 -10.46 1.05
CA ALA A 75 -2.13 -10.25 2.50
C ALA A 75 -1.10 -9.17 2.86
N LYS A 76 0.05 -9.20 2.19
CA LYS A 76 1.09 -8.17 2.34
C LYS A 76 0.64 -6.74 2.03
N VAL A 77 -0.44 -6.54 1.28
CA VAL A 77 -0.96 -5.22 0.90
C VAL A 77 -2.17 -4.84 1.75
N ILE A 78 -3.07 -5.78 2.05
CA ILE A 78 -4.39 -5.44 2.65
C ILE A 78 -4.63 -5.94 4.07
N ASP A 79 -3.77 -6.81 4.61
CA ASP A 79 -3.95 -7.42 5.94
C ASP A 79 -2.92 -6.88 6.94
N PRO A 80 -3.31 -5.93 7.82
CA PRO A 80 -2.42 -5.31 8.81
C PRO A 80 -1.86 -6.30 9.84
N HIS A 81 -2.49 -7.47 9.99
CA HIS A 81 -2.05 -8.51 10.91
C HIS A 81 -1.12 -9.53 10.24
N SER A 82 -0.89 -9.41 8.94
CA SER A 82 0.07 -10.24 8.22
C SER A 82 1.50 -9.87 8.65
N PRO A 83 2.38 -10.85 8.91
CA PRO A 83 3.79 -10.57 9.20
C PRO A 83 4.52 -9.93 8.01
N ASP A 84 4.01 -10.12 6.80
CA ASP A 84 4.55 -9.58 5.56
C ASP A 84 3.84 -8.28 5.13
N PHE A 85 3.04 -7.67 6.01
CA PHE A 85 2.31 -6.44 5.71
C PHE A 85 3.27 -5.29 5.39
N ASP A 86 3.07 -4.70 4.23
CA ASP A 86 3.87 -3.63 3.67
C ASP A 86 3.08 -2.32 3.78
N LEU A 87 3.45 -1.53 4.79
CA LEU A 87 2.81 -0.26 5.11
C LEU A 87 2.98 0.78 3.98
N ASP A 88 3.95 0.59 3.07
CA ASP A 88 4.24 1.56 2.01
C ASP A 88 3.05 1.73 1.05
N TYR A 89 2.26 0.68 0.82
CA TYR A 89 1.04 0.78 0.00
C TYR A 89 -0.01 1.69 0.65
N VAL A 90 -0.16 1.61 1.98
CA VAL A 90 -1.08 2.48 2.73
C VAL A 90 -0.56 3.91 2.76
N VAL A 91 0.74 4.09 3.04
CA VAL A 91 1.39 5.40 3.04
C VAL A 91 1.23 6.09 1.69
N ALA A 92 1.50 5.37 0.59
CA ALA A 92 1.31 5.91 -0.75
C ALA A 92 -0.14 6.33 -1.03
N THR A 93 -1.11 5.58 -0.51
CA THR A 93 -2.54 5.92 -0.64
C THR A 93 -2.90 7.15 0.17
N VAL A 94 -2.41 7.27 1.41
CA VAL A 94 -2.66 8.42 2.30
C VAL A 94 -2.04 9.71 1.75
N LEU A 95 -0.90 9.60 1.05
CA LEU A 95 -0.25 10.74 0.41
C LEU A 95 -0.99 11.24 -0.84
N ASP A 96 -1.91 10.45 -1.40
CA ASP A 96 -2.71 10.86 -2.55
C ASP A 96 -4.03 11.49 -2.08
N PRO A 97 -4.19 12.83 -2.22
CA PRO A 97 -5.35 13.54 -1.69
C PRO A 97 -6.67 13.12 -2.34
N ASN A 98 -6.65 12.49 -3.52
CA ASN A 98 -7.85 12.09 -4.23
C ASN A 98 -8.46 10.79 -3.68
N ILE A 99 -7.62 9.95 -3.04
CA ILE A 99 -8.00 8.59 -2.61
C ILE A 99 -7.68 8.30 -1.14
N ALA A 100 -7.06 9.24 -0.42
CA ALA A 100 -6.77 9.10 1.01
C ALA A 100 -8.02 8.79 1.87
N CYS A 101 -9.22 9.17 1.41
CA CYS A 101 -10.49 8.86 2.08
C CYS A 101 -10.90 7.37 2.00
N LEU A 102 -10.22 6.56 1.20
CA LEU A 102 -10.49 5.13 1.04
C LEU A 102 -9.73 4.26 2.06
N VAL A 103 -8.84 4.87 2.86
CA VAL A 103 -8.09 4.20 3.92
C VAL A 103 -8.83 4.35 5.25
N ASP A 104 -8.89 3.26 6.01
CA ASP A 104 -9.45 3.27 7.37
C ASP A 104 -8.70 4.25 8.28
N ASP A 105 -9.42 4.98 9.13
CA ASP A 105 -8.84 6.01 10.00
C ASP A 105 -7.72 5.45 10.90
N GLY A 106 -7.85 4.21 11.39
CA GLY A 106 -6.82 3.58 12.21
C GLY A 106 -5.54 3.30 11.43
N LEU A 107 -5.66 2.84 10.18
CA LEU A 107 -4.50 2.64 9.30
C LEU A 107 -3.89 3.95 8.82
N LYS A 108 -4.72 4.98 8.64
CA LYS A 108 -4.29 6.32 8.29
C LYS A 108 -3.43 6.93 9.39
N GLU A 109 -3.85 6.84 10.65
CA GLU A 109 -3.05 7.31 11.80
C GLU A 109 -1.69 6.59 11.89
N VAL A 110 -1.66 5.27 11.65
CA VAL A 110 -0.42 4.49 11.62
C VAL A 110 0.51 4.96 10.50
N ALA A 111 -0.04 5.20 9.31
CA ALA A 111 0.72 5.70 8.16
C ALA A 111 1.26 7.13 8.40
N GLU A 112 0.45 8.02 8.96
CA GLU A 112 0.87 9.39 9.31
C GLU A 112 1.96 9.40 10.39
N SER A 113 1.84 8.54 11.40
CA SER A 113 2.86 8.36 12.44
C SER A 113 4.18 7.83 11.87
N ALA A 114 4.11 6.86 10.95
CA ALA A 114 5.27 6.33 10.25
C ALA A 114 5.97 7.42 9.41
N LEU A 115 5.21 8.22 8.67
CA LEU A 115 5.72 9.37 7.91
C LEU A 115 6.41 10.39 8.83
N LEU A 116 5.79 10.75 9.96
CA LEU A 116 6.39 11.67 10.93
C LEU A 116 7.70 11.11 11.51
N SER A 117 7.77 9.80 11.77
CA SER A 117 8.99 9.14 12.24
C SER A 117 10.11 9.21 11.20
N MET A 118 9.80 8.95 9.92
CA MET A 118 10.75 9.06 8.82
C MET A 118 11.29 10.49 8.66
N VAL A 119 10.41 11.50 8.71
CA VAL A 119 10.79 12.91 8.64
C VAL A 119 11.70 13.29 9.82
N ARG A 120 11.38 12.83 11.04
CA ARG A 120 12.22 13.05 12.22
C ARG A 120 13.59 12.42 12.07
N LEU A 121 13.68 11.20 11.55
CA LEU A 121 14.95 10.53 11.27
C LEU A 121 15.83 11.33 10.29
N VAL A 122 15.26 11.75 9.16
CA VAL A 122 15.98 12.54 8.14
C VAL A 122 16.44 13.88 8.72
N SER A 123 15.58 14.56 9.47
CA SER A 123 15.92 15.83 10.12
C SER A 123 17.04 15.66 11.15
N SER A 124 17.03 14.57 11.92
CA SER A 124 18.06 14.24 12.91
C SER A 124 19.40 13.90 12.24
N PHE A 125 19.37 13.19 11.12
CA PHE A 125 20.54 12.91 10.31
C PHE A 125 21.16 14.19 9.74
N SER A 126 20.33 15.06 9.16
CA SER A 126 20.75 16.37 8.63
C SER A 126 21.34 17.27 9.73
N PHE A 127 20.73 17.28 10.91
CA PHE A 127 21.21 18.06 12.06
C PHE A 127 22.55 17.53 12.60
N THR A 128 22.70 16.21 12.72
CA THR A 128 23.94 15.58 13.16
C THR A 128 25.09 15.85 12.19
N TRP A 129 24.82 15.77 10.88
CA TRP A 129 25.79 16.12 9.85
C TRP A 129 26.18 17.60 9.90
N SER A 130 25.22 18.48 10.18
CA SER A 130 25.45 19.92 10.33
C SER A 130 26.35 20.23 11.55
N ILE A 131 26.14 19.54 12.68
CA ILE A 131 27.01 19.65 13.86
C ILE A 131 28.41 19.12 13.58
N LEU A 132 28.53 17.98 12.89
CA LEU A 132 29.82 17.41 12.51
C LEU A 132 30.61 18.38 11.63
N PHE A 133 29.94 18.97 10.63
CA PHE A 133 30.53 19.97 9.73
C PHE A 133 30.96 21.24 10.47
N LEU A 134 30.16 21.72 11.43
CA LEU A 134 30.51 22.84 12.30
C LEU A 134 31.74 22.54 13.18
N ARG A 135 31.83 21.32 13.75
CA ARG A 135 33.01 20.91 14.52
C ARG A 135 34.27 20.82 13.66
N PHE A 136 34.18 20.25 12.46
CA PHE A 136 35.31 20.24 11.51
C PHE A 136 35.75 21.65 11.12
N ARG A 137 34.80 22.56 10.88
CA ARG A 137 35.10 23.96 10.57
C ARG A 137 35.80 24.66 11.74
N HIS A 138 35.36 24.41 12.99
CA HIS A 138 36.01 24.99 14.18
C HIS A 138 37.42 24.46 14.41
N ILE A 139 37.65 23.15 14.16
CA ILE A 139 38.97 22.52 14.22
C ILE A 139 39.88 23.07 13.10
N ALA A 140 39.36 23.24 11.88
CA ALA A 140 40.13 23.79 10.77
C ALA A 140 40.56 25.25 11.01
N VAL A 141 39.72 26.06 11.67
CA VAL A 141 40.08 27.42 12.10
C VAL A 141 41.18 27.40 13.18
N LEU A 142 41.05 26.53 14.20
CA LEU A 142 42.07 26.36 15.24
C LEU A 142 43.42 25.90 14.69
N ILE A 143 43.42 25.00 13.69
CA ILE A 143 44.65 24.58 13.00
C ILE A 143 45.24 25.75 12.21
N ARG A 144 44.41 26.51 11.47
CA ARG A 144 44.90 27.67 10.70
C ARG A 144 45.56 28.73 11.59
N ASP A 145 44.99 29.00 12.76
CA ASP A 145 45.54 29.99 13.70
C ASP A 145 46.81 29.48 14.42
N SER A 146 46.99 28.16 14.54
CA SER A 146 48.20 27.55 15.11
C SER A 146 49.40 27.58 14.15
N TRP A 147 49.17 27.70 12.84
CA TRP A 147 50.25 27.80 11.83
C TRP A 147 50.73 29.24 11.58
N VAL A 148 50.07 30.25 12.15
CA VAL A 148 50.52 31.66 12.05
C VAL A 148 51.56 32.02 13.12
N PHE A 149 51.79 31.13 14.09
CA PHE A 149 52.71 31.34 15.22
C PHE A 149 53.99 30.48 15.19
N LEU A 150 54.35 29.89 14.04
CA LEU A 150 55.57 29.09 13.89
C LEU A 150 56.49 29.66 12.79
#